data_AF-A0A2D7N9W6-F1
#
_entry.id   AF-A0A2D7N9W6-F1
#
_cell.length_a   1.000
_cell.length_b   1.000
_cell.length_c   1.000
_cell.angle_alpha   90.00
_cell.angle_beta   90.00
_cell.angle_gamma   90.00
#
_symmetry.space_group_name_H-M   'P 1'
#
loop_
_entity.id
_entity.type
_entity.pdbx_description
1 polymer ?
#
loop_
_entity_poly.entity_id
_entity_poly.type
_entity_poly.pdbx_seq_one_letter_code
_entity_poly.pdbx_strand_id
1 'polypeptide(L)' 'MTKYAVQIEIESGEYMMVASVNPWTYMDEPKLFNSYEEATKEAMRWNTGKVLEYDTYIGRRKYSN' A
#
# COMPACT_ATOMS: atom_id res chain seq x y z
N MET A 1 -11.64 -12.31 2.69
CA MET A 1 -10.95 -11.69 3.85
C MET A 1 -10.32 -10.41 3.34
N THR A 2 -10.56 -9.29 4.01
CA THR A 2 -10.01 -7.99 3.60
C THR A 2 -8.49 -8.01 3.66
N LYS A 3 -7.84 -7.69 2.55
CA LYS A 3 -6.38 -7.49 2.51
C LYS A 3 -6.05 -6.02 2.77
N TYR A 4 -4.95 -5.77 3.46
CA TYR A 4 -4.45 -4.42 3.72
C TYR A 4 -3.13 -4.20 2.98
N ALA A 5 -2.90 -2.99 2.52
CA ALA A 5 -1.64 -2.57 1.90
C ALA A 5 -1.15 -1.28 2.56
N VAL A 6 0.13 -0.98 2.40
CA VAL A 6 0.72 0.28 2.85
C VAL A 6 1.08 1.12 1.64
N GLN A 7 0.57 2.35 1.60
CA GLN A 7 0.94 3.37 0.64
C GLN A 7 1.94 4.32 1.28
N ILE A 8 2.96 4.70 0.52
CA ILE A 8 3.98 5.66 0.91
C ILE A 8 4.05 6.76 -0.14
N GLU A 9 4.34 7.97 0.30
CA GLU A 9 4.67 9.08 -0.60
C GLU A 9 6.16 9.02 -0.90
N ILE A 10 6.50 8.94 -2.20
CA ILE A 10 7.87 8.84 -2.69
C ILE A 10 8.39 10.19 -3.20
N GLU A 11 7.53 10.94 -3.88
CA GLU A 11 7.73 12.33 -4.29
C GLU A 11 6.46 13.13 -4.00
N SER A 12 6.55 14.46 -4.00
CA SER A 12 5.42 15.33 -3.65
C SER A 12 4.20 15.05 -4.55
N GLY A 13 3.17 14.44 -3.99
CA GLY A 13 1.96 14.06 -4.73
C GLY A 13 2.06 12.73 -5.50
N GLU A 14 3.19 12.04 -5.44
CA GLU A 14 3.38 10.70 -6.00
C GLU A 14 3.38 9.64 -4.90
N TYR A 15 2.45 8.71 -5.02
CA TYR A 15 2.24 7.65 -4.03
C TYR A 15 2.50 6.27 -4.63
N MET A 16 3.26 5.45 -3.92
CA MET A 16 3.52 4.05 -4.27
C MET A 16 3.03 3.12 -3.16
N MET A 17 2.66 1.89 -3.49
CA MET A 17 2.47 0.84 -2.48
C MET A 17 3.82 0.21 -2.12
N VAL A 18 4.03 -0.10 -0.85
CA VAL A 18 5.20 -0.86 -0.40
C VAL A 18 5.16 -2.23 -1.06
N ALA A 19 6.17 -2.55 -1.86
CA ALA A 19 6.30 -3.85 -2.51
C ALA A 19 6.93 -4.91 -1.60
N SER A 20 6.63 -6.19 -1.84
CA SER A 20 7.11 -7.29 -0.99
C SER A 20 8.59 -7.66 -1.20
N VAL A 21 9.18 -7.33 -2.35
CA VAL A 21 10.52 -7.79 -2.74
C VAL A 21 11.52 -6.65 -2.76
N ASN A 22 11.20 -5.53 -3.40
CA ASN A 22 12.02 -4.33 -3.36
C ASN A 22 11.10 -3.09 -3.34
N PRO A 23 11.15 -2.26 -2.27
CA PRO A 23 10.24 -1.13 -2.07
C PRO A 23 10.39 0.00 -3.10
N TRP A 24 11.37 -0.09 -4.01
CA TRP A 24 11.65 0.91 -5.05
C TRP A 24 11.32 0.44 -6.47
N THR A 25 10.94 -0.82 -6.68
CA THR A 25 10.53 -1.33 -8.00
C THR A 25 9.03 -1.19 -8.19
N TYR A 26 8.64 -0.26 -9.06
CA TYR A 26 7.26 0.02 -9.48
C TYR A 26 6.48 -1.18 -10.05
N MET A 27 7.16 -2.30 -10.37
CA MET A 27 6.56 -3.47 -11.01
C MET A 27 6.29 -4.63 -10.05
N ASP A 28 6.73 -4.55 -8.80
CA ASP A 28 6.52 -5.64 -7.85
C ASP A 28 5.12 -5.57 -7.22
N GLU A 29 4.53 -6.74 -6.97
CA GLU A 29 3.23 -6.83 -6.33
C GLU A 29 3.26 -6.14 -4.96
N PRO A 30 2.20 -5.38 -4.62
CA PRO A 30 2.12 -4.71 -3.33
C PRO A 30 2.15 -5.74 -2.21
N LYS A 31 2.88 -5.43 -1.14
CA LYS A 31 2.93 -6.24 0.06
C LYS A 31 1.57 -6.21 0.73
N LEU A 32 0.88 -7.34 0.71
CA LEU A 32 -0.43 -7.49 1.32
C LEU A 32 -0.33 -8.07 2.72
N PHE A 33 -1.07 -7.47 3.64
CA PHE A 33 -1.20 -7.88 5.02
C PHE A 33 -2.58 -8.46 5.27
N ASN A 34 -2.65 -9.44 6.19
CA ASN A 34 -3.92 -10.08 6.56
C ASN A 34 -4.62 -9.31 7.69
N SER A 35 -3.89 -8.45 8.40
CA SER A 35 -4.43 -7.64 9.48
C SER A 35 -4.06 -6.17 9.33
N TYR A 36 -4.95 -5.31 9.81
CA TYR A 36 -4.69 -3.88 9.92
C TYR A 36 -3.50 -3.59 10.85
N GLU A 37 -3.33 -4.39 11.90
CA GLU A 37 -2.23 -4.22 12.86
C GLU A 37 -0.85 -4.46 12.21
N GLU A 38 -0.71 -5.52 11.42
CA GLU A 38 0.54 -5.79 10.68
C GLU A 38 0.84 -4.68 9.66
N ALA A 39 -0.19 -4.24 8.91
CA ALA A 39 -0.04 -3.14 7.97
C ALA A 39 0.34 -1.84 8.69
N THR A 40 -0.20 -1.59 9.88
CA THR A 40 0.13 -0.41 10.69
C THR A 40 1.58 -0.44 11.16
N LYS A 41 2.07 -1.60 11.62
CA LYS A 41 3.48 -1.77 12.01
C LYS A 41 4.43 -1.50 10.84
N GLU A 42 4.05 -1.91 9.62
CA GLU A 42 4.82 -1.58 8.42
C GLU A 42 4.71 -0.09 8.08
N ALA A 43 3.51 0.49 8.08
CA ALA A 43 3.30 1.91 7.81
C ALA A 43 4.12 2.81 8.74
N MET A 44 4.24 2.46 10.02
CA MET A 44 5.06 3.19 11.00
C MET A 44 6.56 3.18 10.69
N ARG A 45 7.05 2.29 9.82
CA ARG A 45 8.45 2.30 9.36
C ARG A 45 8.71 3.40 8.32
N TRP A 46 7.65 3.95 7.74
CA TRP A 46 7.70 4.95 6.69
C TRP A 46 7.18 6.29 7.22
N ASN A 47 7.92 7.37 7.00
CA ASN A 47 7.51 8.71 7.45
C ASN A 47 6.15 9.14 6.88
N THR A 48 5.76 8.61 5.72
CA THR A 48 4.52 8.93 5.00
C THR A 48 3.60 7.71 4.83
N GLY A 49 3.82 6.65 5.61
CA GLY A 49 3.07 5.40 5.51
C GLY A 49 1.60 5.55 5.87
N LYS A 50 0.70 5.13 4.97
CA LYS A 50 -0.74 5.05 5.18
C LYS A 50 -1.25 3.64 4.90
N VAL A 51 -2.05 3.10 5.82
CA VAL A 51 -2.70 1.80 5.65
C VAL A 51 -3.97 1.99 4.81
N LEU A 52 -4.15 1.12 3.82
CA LEU A 52 -5.31 1.09 2.95
C LEU A 52 -5.90 -0.32 2.91
N GLU A 53 -7.21 -0.42 2.79
CA GLU A 53 -7.86 -1.67 2.38
C GLU A 53 -7.61 -1.89 0.89
N TYR A 54 -6.92 -2.99 0.58
CA TYR A 54 -6.52 -3.29 -0.79
C TYR A 54 -7.75 -3.53 -1.67
N ASP A 55 -8.68 -4.38 -1.25
CA ASP A 55 -9.87 -4.75 -2.04
C ASP A 55 -10.72 -3.51 -2.41
N THR A 56 -10.89 -2.59 -1.46
CA THR A 56 -11.58 -1.31 -1.68
C THR A 56 -10.80 -0.40 -2.63
N TYR A 57 -9.46 -0.36 -2.51
CA TYR A 57 -8.59 0.44 -3.37
C TYR A 57 -8.58 -0.02 -4.84
N ILE A 58 -8.37 -1.32 -5.09
CA ILE A 58 -8.41 -1.87 -6.46
C ILE A 58 -9.83 -1.79 -7.04
N GLY A 59 -10.87 -1.93 -6.22
CA GLY A 59 -12.26 -1.67 -6.63
C GLY A 59 -12.43 -0.25 -7.17
N ARG A 60 -12.01 0.77 -6.41
CA ARG A 60 -12.10 2.18 -6.84
C ARG A 60 -11.28 2.47 -8.10
N ARG A 61 -10.05 1.93 -8.22
CA ARG A 61 -9.21 2.13 -9.40
C ARG A 61 -9.81 1.57 -10.69
N LYS A 62 -10.67 0.54 -10.60
CA LYS A 62 -11.40 -0.01 -11.76
C LYS A 62 -12.56 0.86 -12.24
N TYR A 63 -13.07 1.77 -11.40
CA TYR A 63 -14.24 2.61 -11.72
C TYR A 63 -13.94 4.10 -11.81
N SER A 64 -12.71 4.52 -11.51
CA SER A 64 -12.20 5.87 -11.80
C SER A 64 -11.71 5.92 -13.25
N ASN A 65 -12.61 6.16 -14.20
CA ASN A 65 -12.31 6.42 -15.61
C ASN A 65 -12.69 7.86 -15.95
#